data_AF-A0A0Q9A203-F1
#
_entry.id   AF-A0A0Q9A203-F1
#
_cell.length_a   1.000
_cell.length_b   1.000
_cell.length_c   1.000
_cell.angle_alpha   90.00
_cell.angle_beta   90.00
_cell.angle_gamma   90.00
#
_symmetry.space_group_name_H-M   'P 1'
#
loop_
_entity.id
_entity.type
_entity.pdbx_description
1 polymer ?
#
loop_
_entity_poly.entity_id
_entity_poly.type
_entity_poly.pdbx_seq_one_letter_code
_entity_poly.pdbx_strand_id
1 'polypeptide(L)'
;MSSHGDALPAEPDEPAEARGPAADRPGASALVGLDIDLSSHEMLRRAHVLDALGPAWDPLAALHGEEAAYELLYSGLSADQQRVYDELVSAGVLPRRGGGHAAA
;
A
#
# COMPACT_ATOMS: atom_id res chain seq x y z
N MET A 1 4.55 -21.52 -12.79
CA MET A 1 4.87 -20.38 -11.91
C MET A 1 6.29 -19.98 -12.20
N SER A 2 6.49 -18.86 -12.91
CA SER A 2 7.83 -18.43 -13.29
C SER A 2 8.52 -17.76 -12.10
N SER A 3 9.45 -18.49 -11.50
CA SER A 3 10.44 -17.96 -10.56
C SER A 3 11.40 -17.06 -11.36
N HIS A 4 11.27 -15.74 -11.22
CA HIS A 4 12.32 -14.83 -11.66
C HIS A 4 13.34 -14.73 -10.53
N GLY A 5 14.26 -15.69 -10.51
CA GLY A 5 15.53 -15.56 -9.82
C GLY A 5 16.52 -14.89 -10.76
N ASP A 6 16.62 -13.57 -10.70
CA ASP A 6 17.79 -12.86 -11.22
C ASP A 6 18.72 -12.60 -10.02
N ALA A 7 19.69 -13.49 -9.87
CA ALA A 7 20.84 -13.26 -9.02
C ALA A 7 21.66 -12.13 -9.67
N LEU A 8 21.65 -10.95 -9.06
CA LEU A 8 22.62 -9.91 -9.37
C LEU A 8 24.03 -10.49 -9.17
N PRO A 9 24.96 -10.37 -10.13
CA PRO A 9 26.35 -10.71 -9.88
C PRO A 9 26.86 -9.77 -8.79
N ALA A 10 27.48 -10.33 -7.75
CA ALA A 10 28.15 -9.53 -6.74
C ALA A 10 29.24 -8.70 -7.42
N GLU A 11 29.05 -7.38 -7.43
CA GLU A 11 30.10 -6.41 -7.73
C GLU A 11 31.27 -6.69 -6.77
N PRO A 12 32.53 -6.73 -7.25
CA PRO A 12 33.66 -6.91 -6.36
C PRO A 12 33.73 -5.74 -5.38
N ASP A 13 34.01 -6.04 -4.11
CA ASP A 13 34.20 -5.06 -3.04
C ASP A 13 35.28 -4.03 -3.44
N GLU A 14 34.86 -2.93 -4.06
CA GLU A 14 35.68 -1.74 -4.23
C GLU A 14 35.91 -1.14 -2.82
N PRO A 15 37.16 -1.00 -2.36
CA PRO A 15 37.43 -0.41 -1.07
C PRO A 15 36.88 1.01 -1.05
N ALA A 16 36.28 1.39 0.08
CA ALA A 16 35.70 2.70 0.32
C ALA A 16 36.77 3.82 0.25
N GLU A 17 37.23 4.16 -0.96
CA GLU A 17 37.92 5.40 -1.19
C GLU A 17 36.88 6.51 -1.08
N ALA A 18 37.12 7.36 -0.07
CA ALA A 18 36.35 8.51 0.31
C ALA A 18 35.63 9.16 -0.87
N ARG A 19 34.30 8.97 -0.95
CA ARG A 19 33.43 9.81 -1.78
C ARG A 19 33.67 11.25 -1.35
N GLY A 20 34.49 11.96 -2.12
CA GLY A 20 34.64 13.41 -2.00
C GLY A 20 33.27 14.09 -2.10
N PRO A 21 33.14 15.33 -1.60
CA PRO A 21 31.86 16.04 -1.66
C PRO A 21 31.35 16.04 -3.10
N ALA A 22 30.07 15.70 -3.28
CA ALA A 22 29.42 15.52 -4.58
C ALA A 22 29.48 16.74 -5.52
N ALA A 23 30.03 17.86 -5.05
CA ALA A 23 30.18 19.12 -5.75
C ALA A 23 31.22 19.10 -6.89
N ASP A 24 32.16 18.14 -6.91
CA ASP A 24 33.30 18.19 -7.85
C ASP A 24 33.18 17.22 -9.04
N ARG A 25 31.99 16.65 -9.30
CA ARG A 25 31.77 15.81 -10.49
C ARG A 25 31.48 16.71 -11.71
N PRO A 26 32.36 16.75 -12.73
CA PRO A 26 32.11 17.55 -13.93
C PRO A 26 30.90 16.96 -14.67
N GLY A 27 29.84 17.74 -14.83
CA GLY A 27 28.58 17.31 -15.42
C GLY A 27 27.43 17.10 -14.42
N ALA A 28 27.62 17.40 -13.13
CA ALA A 28 26.51 17.55 -12.20
C ALA A 28 25.71 18.82 -12.52
N SER A 29 24.91 18.75 -13.59
CA SER A 29 23.89 19.77 -13.88
C SER A 29 23.04 19.98 -12.63
N ALA A 30 22.82 21.25 -12.27
CA ALA A 30 21.99 21.59 -11.12
C ALA A 30 20.63 20.91 -11.26
N LEU A 31 20.27 20.07 -10.27
CA LEU A 31 18.97 19.43 -10.22
C LEU A 31 17.91 20.54 -10.08
N VAL A 32 16.95 20.56 -11.00
CA VAL A 32 15.77 21.42 -10.90
C VAL A 32 14.69 20.63 -10.17
N GLY A 33 14.04 21.27 -9.20
CA GLY A 33 12.89 20.68 -8.51
C GLY A 33 11.74 20.43 -9.49
N LEU A 34 11.20 19.21 -9.47
CA LEU A 34 10.03 18.81 -10.23
C LEU A 34 8.86 18.61 -9.27
N ASP A 35 7.85 19.45 -9.40
CA ASP A 35 6.57 19.30 -8.72
C ASP A 35 5.49 19.00 -9.78
N ILE A 36 4.70 17.96 -9.54
CA ILE A 36 3.63 17.54 -10.46
C ILE A 36 2.35 17.38 -9.66
N ASP A 37 1.35 18.19 -9.98
CA ASP A 37 0.00 18.02 -9.46
C ASP A 37 -0.74 16.92 -10.26
N LEU A 38 -1.07 15.83 -9.58
CA LEU A 38 -1.80 14.69 -10.15
C LEU A 38 -3.29 14.70 -9.80
N SER A 39 -3.81 15.75 -9.13
CA SER A 39 -5.18 15.78 -8.63
C SER A 39 -6.22 15.51 -9.72
N SER A 40 -6.10 16.17 -10.87
CA SER A 40 -7.01 15.95 -12.01
C SER A 40 -6.85 14.56 -12.63
N HIS A 41 -5.63 14.03 -12.68
CA HIS A 41 -5.35 12.70 -13.21
C HIS A 41 -5.95 11.61 -12.31
N GLU A 42 -5.89 11.77 -10.99
CA GLU A 42 -6.51 10.85 -10.04
C GLU A 42 -8.04 10.92 -10.11
N MET A 43 -8.62 12.11 -10.27
CA MET A 43 -10.07 12.24 -10.51
C MET A 43 -10.50 11.49 -11.79
N LEU A 44 -9.74 11.64 -12.88
CA LEU A 44 -10.02 10.93 -14.13
C LEU A 44 -9.87 9.41 -13.97
N ARG A 45 -8.82 8.95 -13.27
CA ARG A 45 -8.62 7.54 -12.95
C ARG A 45 -9.80 6.97 -12.18
N ARG A 46 -10.28 7.68 -11.14
CA ARG A 46 -11.47 7.26 -10.36
C ARG A 46 -12.73 7.19 -11.22
N ALA A 47 -12.95 8.17 -12.09
CA ALA A 47 -14.09 8.17 -13.00
C ALA A 47 -14.07 6.94 -13.92
N HIS A 48 -12.90 6.61 -14.50
CA HIS A 48 -12.76 5.40 -15.32
C HIS A 48 -12.96 4.10 -14.54
N VAL A 49 -12.54 4.04 -13.27
CA VAL A 49 -12.81 2.87 -12.41
C VAL A 49 -14.31 2.69 -12.21
N LEU A 50 -15.03 3.77 -11.88
CA LEU A 50 -16.49 3.72 -11.69
C LEU A 50 -17.22 3.32 -12.97
N ASP A 51 -16.78 3.83 -14.13
CA ASP A 51 -17.32 3.44 -15.44
C ASP A 51 -17.08 1.94 -15.73
N ALA A 52 -15.87 1.44 -15.45
CA ALA A 52 -15.52 0.03 -15.67
C ALA A 52 -16.28 -0.95 -14.77
N LEU A 53 -16.67 -0.54 -13.55
CA LEU A 53 -17.53 -1.34 -12.65
C LEU A 53 -18.96 -1.47 -13.21
N GLY A 54 -19.39 -0.51 -14.02
CA GLY A 54 -20.65 -0.52 -14.75
C GLY A 54 -21.87 -0.21 -13.88
N PRO A 55 -23.04 -0.03 -14.52
CA PRO A 55 -24.25 0.47 -13.85
C PRO A 55 -24.90 -0.54 -12.89
N ALA A 56 -24.49 -1.81 -12.95
CA ALA A 56 -24.99 -2.85 -12.06
C ALA A 56 -24.19 -2.96 -10.75
N TRP A 57 -23.09 -2.21 -10.61
CA TRP A 57 -22.31 -2.23 -9.38
C TRP A 57 -23.06 -1.54 -8.25
N ASP A 58 -23.32 -2.29 -7.19
CA ASP A 58 -23.93 -1.79 -5.95
C ASP A 58 -22.82 -1.55 -4.90
N PRO A 59 -22.47 -0.29 -4.59
CA PRO A 59 -21.41 0.02 -3.64
C PRO A 59 -21.77 -0.40 -2.21
N LEU A 60 -23.06 -0.42 -1.84
CA LEU A 60 -23.48 -0.86 -0.51
C LEU A 60 -23.37 -2.37 -0.39
N ALA A 61 -23.77 -3.13 -1.42
CA ALA A 61 -23.56 -4.57 -1.44
C ALA A 61 -22.07 -4.94 -1.38
N ALA A 62 -21.20 -4.16 -2.05
CA ALA A 62 -19.76 -4.36 -1.98
C ALA A 62 -19.21 -4.13 -0.56
N LEU A 63 -19.62 -3.05 0.11
CA LEU A 63 -19.23 -2.77 1.51
C LEU A 63 -19.72 -3.85 2.48
N HIS A 64 -20.97 -4.30 2.35
CA HIS A 64 -21.48 -5.40 3.17
C HIS A 64 -20.74 -6.72 2.91
N GLY A 65 -20.34 -6.97 1.66
CA GLY A 65 -19.51 -8.13 1.31
C GLY A 65 -18.13 -8.08 1.97
N GLU A 66 -17.51 -6.90 2.02
CA GLU A 66 -16.25 -6.68 2.71
C GLU A 66 -16.39 -6.90 4.23
N GLU A 67 -17.42 -6.33 4.86
CA GLU A 67 -17.71 -6.56 6.28
C GLU A 67 -17.88 -8.05 6.56
N ALA A 68 -18.69 -8.76 5.78
CA ALA A 68 -18.89 -10.21 5.93
C ALA A 68 -17.59 -11.00 5.76
N ALA A 69 -16.73 -10.61 4.82
CA ALA A 69 -15.43 -11.24 4.63
C ALA A 69 -14.50 -11.03 5.83
N TYR A 70 -14.47 -9.82 6.40
CA TYR A 70 -13.75 -9.54 7.66
C TYR A 70 -14.27 -10.41 8.80
N GLU A 71 -15.58 -10.62 8.89
CA GLU A 71 -16.15 -11.49 9.92
C GLU A 71 -15.75 -12.95 9.78
N LEU A 72 -15.63 -13.44 8.55
CA LEU A 72 -15.13 -14.78 8.28
C LEU A 72 -13.65 -14.91 8.64
N LEU A 73 -12.83 -13.90 8.31
CA LEU A 73 -11.39 -13.92 8.55
C LEU A 73 -11.05 -14.09 10.04
N TYR A 74 -11.81 -13.44 10.91
CA TYR A 74 -11.66 -13.51 12.36
C TYR A 74 -12.74 -14.39 13.03
N SER A 75 -13.34 -15.30 12.28
CA SER A 75 -14.24 -16.31 12.83
C SER A 75 -13.46 -17.48 13.44
N GLY A 76 -14.04 -18.11 14.46
CA GLY A 76 -13.50 -19.37 15.00
C GLY A 76 -12.13 -19.24 15.69
N LEU A 77 -11.76 -18.04 16.14
CA LEU A 77 -10.52 -17.83 16.87
C LEU A 77 -10.51 -18.65 18.17
N SER A 78 -9.36 -19.24 18.47
CA SER A 78 -9.11 -19.80 19.80
C SER A 78 -9.06 -18.69 20.85
N ALA A 79 -9.12 -19.05 22.13
CA ALA A 79 -9.04 -18.07 23.22
C ALA A 79 -7.76 -17.21 23.17
N ASP A 80 -6.62 -17.81 22.84
CA ASP A 80 -5.36 -17.08 22.70
C ASP A 80 -5.35 -16.14 21.48
N GLN A 81 -5.92 -16.60 20.36
CA GLN A 81 -6.04 -15.79 19.15
C GLN A 81 -7.01 -14.62 19.36
N GLN A 82 -8.12 -14.85 20.07
CA GLN A 82 -9.08 -13.81 20.43
C GLN A 82 -8.42 -12.73 21.29
N ARG A 83 -7.60 -13.12 22.27
CA ARG A 83 -6.85 -12.17 23.11
C ARG A 83 -5.92 -11.27 22.29
N VAL A 84 -5.20 -11.85 21.33
CA VAL A 84 -4.32 -11.07 20.43
C VAL A 84 -5.15 -10.17 19.52
N TYR A 85 -6.27 -10.65 18.97
CA TYR A 85 -7.18 -9.83 18.17
C TYR A 85 -7.67 -8.62 18.97
N ASP A 86 -8.13 -8.82 20.21
CA ASP A 86 -8.62 -7.74 21.07
C ASP A 86 -7.52 -6.70 21.39
N GLU A 87 -6.28 -7.15 21.61
CA GLU A 87 -5.12 -6.28 21.81
C GLU A 87 -4.83 -5.42 20.57
N LEU A 88 -4.85 -6.03 19.38
CA LEU A 88 -4.62 -5.33 18.12
C LEU A 88 -5.73 -4.31 17.81
N VAL A 89 -6.98 -4.62 18.14
CA VAL A 89 -8.10 -3.68 18.03
C VAL A 89 -7.92 -2.53 19.02
N SER A 90 -7.55 -2.81 20.27
CA SER A 90 -7.31 -1.77 21.28
C SER A 90 -6.12 -0.86 20.92
N ALA A 91 -5.11 -1.40 20.24
CA ALA A 91 -3.97 -0.63 19.76
C ALA A 91 -4.26 0.17 18.48
N GLY A 92 -5.45 0.01 17.87
CA GLY A 92 -5.81 0.64 16.61
C GLY A 92 -5.12 0.05 15.39
N VAL A 93 -4.46 -1.11 15.53
CA VAL A 93 -3.85 -1.83 14.42
C VAL A 93 -4.91 -2.51 13.56
N LEU A 94 -5.92 -3.08 14.22
CA LEU A 94 -7.08 -3.66 13.54
C LEU A 94 -8.32 -2.77 13.72
N PRO A 95 -9.18 -2.69 12.69
CA PRO A 95 -10.44 -1.97 12.79
C PRO A 95 -11.36 -2.67 13.78
N ARG A 96 -12.17 -1.88 14.49
CA ARG A 96 -13.22 -2.41 15.36
C ARG A 96 -14.32 -3.00 14.49
N ARG A 97 -14.73 -4.23 14.81
CA ARG A 97 -15.89 -4.92 14.21
C ARG A 97 -17.11 -3.98 14.17
N GLY A 98 -17.70 -3.79 12.98
CA GLY A 98 -18.87 -2.94 12.75
C GLY A 98 -18.62 -1.42 12.74
N GLY A 99 -17.37 -0.97 12.84
CA GLY A 99 -17.00 0.43 12.62
C GLY A 99 -16.46 0.60 11.20
N GLY A 100 -17.34 0.74 10.22
CA GLY A 100 -16.94 0.88 8.82
C GLY A 100 -15.86 1.96 8.62
N HIS A 101 -14.86 1.66 7.80
CA HIS A 101 -13.72 2.55 7.49
C HIS A 101 -14.12 3.89 6.84
N ALA A 102 -15.40 4.12 6.54
CA ALA A 102 -15.89 5.32 5.89
C ALA A 102 -16.02 6.56 6.80
N ALA A 103 -15.79 6.41 8.12
CA ALA A 103 -15.98 7.47 9.10
C ALA A 103 -14.68 8.02 9.74
N ALA A 104 -13.50 7.67 9.20
CA ALA A 104 -12.20 8.16 9.67
C ALA A 104 -11.58 9.16 8.68
#